data_AF-A0A2G6UGS3-F1
#
_entry.id   AF-A0A2G6UGS3-F1
#
_cell.length_a   1.000
_cell.length_b   1.000
_cell.length_c   1.000
_cell.angle_alpha   90.00
_cell.angle_beta   90.00
_cell.angle_gamma   90.00
#
_symmetry.space_group_name_H-M   'P 1'
#
loop_
_entity.id
_entity.type
_entity.pdbx_description
1 polymer ?
#
loop_
_entity_poly.entity_id
_entity_poly.type
_entity_poly.pdbx_seq_one_letter_code
_entity_poly.pdbx_strand_id
1 'polypeptide(L)'
;MIFDTSNPDMRKKAIDRVKNLLEKKAKIEVLEKRRNRTYSQNNYLHLILGWYALEYGDTLEEIKQEHFKRIVNRDLFITEFINYKTGEVRERWRSTTELDTKEMSTAIERFRNYSVKTLNIYLPEPKDLVHLEEIENQLEQYHNKIYL
;
A
#
# COMPACT_ATOMS: atom_id res chain seq x y z
N MET A 1 -6.71 10.65 -8.78
CA MET A 1 -5.38 11.26 -8.93
C MET A 1 -5.39 12.61 -8.25
N ILE A 2 -4.54 12.78 -7.25
CA ILE A 2 -4.40 13.99 -6.44
C ILE A 2 -3.22 14.78 -7.01
N PHE A 3 -3.39 16.10 -7.15
CA PHE A 3 -2.32 16.98 -7.63
C PHE A 3 -1.88 17.90 -6.50
N ASP A 4 -0.64 17.75 -6.05
CA ASP A 4 -0.04 18.75 -5.16
C ASP A 4 0.40 19.95 -5.97
N THR A 5 -0.41 21.01 -5.96
CA THR A 5 -0.10 22.24 -6.71
C THR A 5 1.10 23.00 -6.14
N SER A 6 1.64 22.63 -4.98
CA SER A 6 2.89 23.25 -4.48
C SER A 6 4.08 22.91 -5.39
N ASN A 7 4.07 21.73 -6.01
CA ASN A 7 5.05 21.30 -6.99
C ASN A 7 4.71 21.92 -8.36
N PRO A 8 5.64 22.67 -9.00
CA PRO A 8 5.42 23.27 -10.33
C PRO A 8 5.01 22.26 -11.41
N ASP A 9 5.59 21.07 -11.43
CA ASP A 9 5.32 20.05 -12.45
C ASP A 9 3.92 19.45 -12.29
N MET A 10 3.52 19.17 -11.04
CA MET A 10 2.17 18.69 -10.75
C MET A 10 1.12 19.77 -11.01
N ARG A 11 1.44 21.05 -10.75
CA ARG A 11 0.56 22.17 -11.09
C ARG A 11 0.29 22.23 -12.59
N LYS A 12 1.33 22.05 -13.43
CA LYS A 12 1.19 21.99 -14.89
C LYS A 12 0.31 20.81 -15.32
N LYS A 13 0.57 19.61 -14.78
CA LYS A 13 -0.25 18.41 -15.04
C LYS A 13 -1.72 18.60 -14.65
N ALA A 14 -1.99 19.27 -13.53
CA ALA A 14 -3.35 19.57 -13.08
C ALA A 14 -4.07 20.47 -14.07
N ILE A 15 -3.41 21.56 -14.52
CA ILE A 15 -3.95 22.48 -15.53
C ILE A 15 -4.29 21.73 -16.83
N ASP A 16 -3.36 20.92 -17.33
CA ASP A 16 -3.55 20.19 -18.58
C ASP A 16 -4.69 19.15 -18.46
N ARG A 17 -4.79 18.48 -17.31
CA ARG A 17 -5.89 17.53 -17.04
C ARG A 17 -7.25 18.22 -17.01
N VAL A 18 -7.35 19.38 -16.34
CA VAL A 18 -8.58 20.18 -16.27
C VAL A 18 -8.96 20.68 -17.66
N LYS A 19 -8.02 21.21 -18.44
CA LYS A 19 -8.27 21.62 -19.83
C LYS A 19 -8.86 20.48 -20.66
N ASN A 20 -8.27 19.29 -20.60
CA ASN A 20 -8.78 18.11 -21.30
C ASN A 20 -10.21 17.73 -20.89
N LEU A 21 -10.56 17.87 -19.60
CA LEU A 21 -11.92 17.59 -19.10
C LEU A 21 -12.94 18.63 -19.60
N LEU A 22 -12.53 19.90 -19.68
CA LEU A 22 -13.36 20.97 -20.24
C LEU A 22 -13.64 20.75 -21.73
N GLU A 23 -12.63 20.37 -22.52
CA GLU A 23 -12.79 20.01 -23.94
C GLU A 23 -13.77 18.85 -24.13
N LYS A 24 -13.73 17.87 -23.23
CA LYS A 24 -14.64 16.72 -23.22
C LYS A 24 -16.05 17.06 -22.71
N LYS A 25 -16.30 18.29 -22.27
CA LYS A 25 -17.57 18.72 -21.62
C LYS A 25 -17.97 17.77 -20.47
N ALA A 26 -16.98 17.25 -19.75
CA ALA A 26 -17.21 16.31 -18.66
C ALA A 26 -17.80 17.04 -17.45
N LYS A 27 -18.63 16.34 -16.66
CA LYS A 27 -18.99 16.80 -15.31
C LYS A 27 -17.76 16.64 -14.41
N ILE A 28 -17.33 17.73 -13.78
CA ILE A 28 -16.14 17.75 -12.90
C ILE A 28 -16.53 18.19 -11.49
N GLU A 29 -15.88 17.60 -10.50
CA GLU A 29 -15.93 18.03 -9.11
C GLU A 29 -14.52 18.48 -8.70
N VAL A 30 -14.41 19.67 -8.10
CA VAL A 30 -13.14 20.21 -7.61
C VAL A 30 -13.24 20.30 -6.10
N LEU A 31 -12.42 19.52 -5.41
CA LEU A 31 -12.37 19.46 -3.95
C LEU A 31 -10.98 19.86 -3.47
N GLU A 32 -10.91 20.75 -2.49
CA GLU A 32 -9.66 21.02 -1.78
C GLU A 32 -9.37 19.86 -0.82
N LYS A 33 -8.31 19.11 -1.10
CA LYS A 33 -7.81 18.07 -0.21
C LYS A 33 -6.75 18.66 0.71
N ARG A 34 -6.97 18.55 2.02
CA ARG A 34 -5.93 18.84 3.00
C ARG A 34 -4.86 17.76 2.91
N ARG A 35 -3.60 18.19 3.01
CA ARG A 35 -2.47 17.25 3.12
C ARG A 35 -2.66 16.35 4.33
N ASN A 36 -2.47 15.05 4.13
CA ASN A 36 -2.45 14.11 5.23
C ASN A 36 -1.22 14.41 6.09
N ARG A 37 -1.43 14.63 7.39
CA ARG A 37 -0.32 14.87 8.32
C ARG A 37 0.39 13.57 8.70
N THR A 38 -0.33 12.45 8.66
CA THR A 38 0.15 11.12 8.99
C THR A 38 -0.71 10.06 8.29
N TYR A 39 -0.11 8.91 7.99
CA TYR A 39 -0.84 7.70 7.59
C TYR A 39 -1.09 6.82 8.81
N SER A 40 -2.25 6.16 8.85
CA SER A 40 -2.45 5.05 9.78
C SER A 40 -1.50 3.90 9.39
N GLN A 41 -1.09 3.07 10.36
CA GLN A 41 -0.21 1.93 10.09
C GLN A 41 -0.79 1.00 9.02
N ASN A 42 -2.11 0.78 9.04
CA ASN A 42 -2.78 -0.06 8.04
C ASN A 42 -2.76 0.57 6.65
N ASN A 43 -3.03 1.88 6.52
CA ASN A 43 -2.98 2.55 5.22
C ASN A 43 -1.56 2.54 4.66
N TYR A 44 -0.59 2.84 5.51
CA TYR A 44 0.82 2.81 5.14
C TYR A 44 1.27 1.40 4.70
N LEU A 45 0.90 0.35 5.45
CA LEU A 45 1.18 -1.03 5.06
C LEU A 45 0.57 -1.35 3.69
N HIS A 46 -0.69 -0.96 3.46
CA HIS A 46 -1.35 -1.17 2.16
C HIS A 46 -0.62 -0.48 1.01
N LEU A 47 -0.15 0.76 1.20
CA LEU A 47 0.61 1.50 0.19
C LEU A 47 1.92 0.81 -0.16
N ILE A 48 2.72 0.43 0.83
CA ILE A 48 4.04 -0.17 0.57
C ILE A 48 3.92 -1.60 0.00
N LEU A 49 2.88 -2.35 0.37
CA LEU A 49 2.60 -3.65 -0.25
C LEU A 49 2.17 -3.49 -1.71
N GLY A 50 1.34 -2.49 -2.00
CA GLY A 50 0.91 -2.18 -3.37
C GLY A 50 2.09 -1.76 -4.23
N TRP A 51 2.96 -0.90 -3.71
CA TRP A 51 4.18 -0.48 -4.40
C TRP A 51 5.10 -1.66 -4.70
N TYR A 52 5.36 -2.49 -3.69
CA TYR A 52 6.16 -3.70 -3.88
C TYR A 52 5.55 -4.64 -4.91
N ALA A 53 4.23 -4.84 -4.87
CA ALA A 53 3.52 -5.70 -5.82
C ALA A 53 3.62 -5.19 -7.25
N LEU A 54 3.53 -3.87 -7.45
CA LEU A 54 3.69 -3.24 -8.76
C LEU A 54 5.11 -3.42 -9.32
N GLU A 55 6.13 -3.21 -8.48
CA GLU A 55 7.54 -3.38 -8.87
C GLU A 55 7.92 -4.85 -9.07
N TYR A 56 7.37 -5.76 -8.26
CA TYR A 56 7.60 -7.20 -8.37
C TYR A 56 6.82 -7.84 -9.53
N GLY A 57 5.69 -7.26 -9.92
CA GLY A 57 4.84 -7.75 -10.99
C GLY A 57 3.83 -8.82 -10.55
N ASP A 58 3.34 -8.74 -9.32
CA ASP A 58 2.37 -9.69 -8.76
C ASP A 58 1.18 -8.95 -8.12
N THR A 59 0.17 -9.69 -7.67
CA THR A 59 -1.01 -9.11 -7.02
C THR A 59 -0.71 -8.71 -5.58
N LEU A 60 -1.42 -7.69 -5.10
CA LEU A 60 -1.35 -7.26 -3.70
C LEU A 60 -1.64 -8.42 -2.73
N GLU A 61 -2.56 -9.31 -3.09
CA GLU A 61 -2.99 -10.42 -2.25
C GLU A 61 -1.89 -11.50 -2.12
N GLU A 62 -1.28 -11.89 -3.24
CA GLU A 62 -0.14 -12.81 -3.26
C GLU A 62 1.05 -12.26 -2.49
N ILE A 63 1.43 -11.00 -2.72
CA ILE A 63 2.50 -10.34 -1.97
C ILE A 63 2.20 -10.30 -0.47
N LYS A 64 0.95 -10.00 -0.10
CA LYS A 64 0.55 -9.98 1.31
C LYS A 64 0.63 -11.37 1.94
N GLN A 65 0.25 -12.42 1.23
CA GLN A 65 0.24 -13.77 1.76
C GLN A 65 1.63 -14.41 1.74
N GLU A 66 2.30 -14.46 0.60
CA GLU A 66 3.58 -15.16 0.43
C GLU A 66 4.75 -14.37 1.02
N HIS A 67 4.91 -13.12 0.63
CA HIS A 67 6.09 -12.34 1.00
C HIS A 67 5.93 -11.77 2.41
N PHE A 68 4.87 -11.00 2.65
CA PHE A 68 4.71 -10.29 3.91
C PHE A 68 4.44 -11.22 5.09
N LYS A 69 3.55 -12.22 4.95
CA LYS A 69 3.22 -13.15 6.04
C LYS A 69 4.13 -14.38 6.08
N ARG A 70 4.23 -15.16 5.00
CA ARG A 70 4.91 -16.48 5.05
C ARG A 70 6.43 -16.40 5.07
N ILE A 71 7.03 -15.50 4.29
CA ILE A 71 8.50 -15.37 4.19
C ILE A 71 9.04 -14.47 5.29
N VAL A 72 8.50 -13.26 5.43
CA VAL A 72 9.12 -12.23 6.26
C VAL A 72 8.68 -12.30 7.73
N ASN A 73 7.41 -12.59 7.99
CA ASN A 73 6.82 -12.46 9.33
C ASN A 73 6.12 -13.73 9.82
N ARG A 74 6.65 -14.90 9.44
CA ARG A 74 6.04 -16.20 9.72
C ARG A 74 5.69 -16.39 11.20
N ASP A 75 6.61 -16.00 12.07
CA ASP A 75 6.49 -16.06 13.53
C ASP A 75 5.34 -15.22 14.09
N LEU A 76 5.02 -14.08 13.44
CA LEU A 76 3.95 -13.19 13.88
C LEU A 76 2.57 -13.65 13.41
N PHE A 77 2.51 -14.38 12.29
CA PHE A 77 1.26 -14.74 11.61
C PHE A 77 0.82 -16.20 11.77
N ILE A 78 1.72 -17.13 12.09
CA ILE A 78 1.32 -18.52 12.38
C ILE A 78 0.78 -18.62 13.80
N THR A 79 -0.42 -19.17 13.94
CA THR A 79 -0.99 -19.60 15.21
C THR A 79 -1.56 -21.00 15.10
N GLU A 80 -1.77 -21.61 16.25
CA GLU A 80 -2.43 -22.90 16.35
C GLU A 80 -3.82 -22.72 16.93
N PHE A 81 -4.78 -23.50 16.44
CA PHE A 81 -6.09 -23.62 17.07
C PHE A 81 -6.47 -25.09 17.21
N ILE A 82 -7.19 -25.37 18.28
CA ILE A 82 -7.70 -26.73 18.56
C ILE A 82 -9.08 -26.85 17.93
N ASN A 83 -9.27 -27.84 17.08
CA ASN A 83 -10.58 -28.19 16.57
C ASN A 83 -11.42 -28.79 17.71
N TYR A 84 -12.43 -28.05 18.17
CA TYR A 84 -13.28 -28.47 19.29
C TYR A 84 -14.02 -29.81 19.07
N LYS A 85 -14.18 -30.26 17.82
CA LYS A 85 -14.83 -31.54 17.51
C LYS A 85 -13.88 -32.71 17.45
N THR A 86 -12.67 -32.52 16.89
CA THR A 86 -11.71 -33.61 16.64
C THR A 86 -10.55 -33.64 17.63
N GLY A 87 -10.35 -32.57 18.41
CA GLY A 87 -9.19 -32.39 19.28
C GLY A 87 -7.88 -32.11 18.54
N GLU A 88 -7.91 -32.05 17.21
CA GLU A 88 -6.72 -31.81 16.39
C GLU A 88 -6.22 -30.38 16.52
N VAL A 89 -4.92 -30.22 16.74
CA VAL A 89 -4.22 -28.94 16.62
C VAL A 89 -4.00 -28.68 15.13
N ARG A 90 -4.50 -27.55 14.63
CA ARG A 90 -4.32 -27.13 13.24
C ARG A 90 -3.66 -25.76 13.19
N GLU A 91 -2.77 -25.58 12.22
CA GLU A 91 -2.20 -24.28 11.92
C GLU A 91 -3.25 -23.35 11.30
N ARG A 92 -3.20 -22.09 11.70
CA ARG A 92 -4.00 -20.99 11.18
C ARG A 92 -3.09 -19.81 10.91
N TRP A 93 -3.40 -19.08 9.85
CA TRP A 93 -2.76 -17.81 9.55
C TRP A 93 -3.62 -16.67 10.10
N ARG A 94 -3.05 -15.85 10.99
CA ARG A 94 -3.69 -14.64 11.51
C ARG A 94 -3.98 -13.63 10.40
N SER A 95 -5.03 -12.85 10.59
CA SER A 95 -5.24 -11.63 9.81
C SER A 95 -4.26 -10.53 10.24
N THR A 96 -3.93 -9.60 9.33
CA THR A 96 -3.19 -8.38 9.68
C THR A 96 -3.92 -7.51 10.70
N THR A 97 -5.24 -7.65 10.78
CA THR A 97 -6.08 -6.93 11.77
C THR A 97 -5.97 -7.49 13.18
N GLU A 98 -5.44 -8.70 13.34
CA GLU A 98 -5.25 -9.35 14.64
C GLU A 98 -3.90 -9.00 15.29
N LEU A 99 -3.01 -8.31 14.56
CA LEU A 99 -1.73 -7.86 15.10
C LEU A 99 -1.91 -6.65 16.00
N ASP A 100 -1.12 -6.59 17.06
CA ASP A 100 -0.98 -5.36 17.85
C ASP A 100 -0.09 -4.31 17.15
N THR A 101 -0.08 -3.08 17.68
CA THR A 101 0.67 -1.95 17.12
C THR A 101 2.18 -2.20 17.05
N LYS A 102 2.74 -2.97 17.99
CA LYS A 102 4.17 -3.28 18.05
C LYS A 102 4.52 -4.37 17.04
N GLU A 103 3.76 -5.46 17.04
CA GLU A 103 3.86 -6.54 16.07
C GLU A 103 3.77 -5.98 14.64
N MET A 104 2.81 -5.08 14.39
CA MET A 104 2.67 -4.41 13.09
C MET A 104 3.90 -3.58 12.72
N SER A 105 4.46 -2.81 13.65
CA SER A 105 5.65 -2.00 13.40
C SER A 105 6.86 -2.87 13.05
N THR A 106 7.07 -3.95 13.81
CA THR A 106 8.12 -4.92 13.54
C THR A 106 7.92 -5.62 12.20
N ALA A 107 6.69 -6.02 11.86
CA ALA A 107 6.38 -6.68 10.60
C ALA A 107 6.67 -5.78 9.39
N ILE A 108 6.29 -4.51 9.49
CA ILE A 108 6.58 -3.48 8.50
C ILE A 108 8.08 -3.27 8.32
N GLU A 109 8.83 -3.12 9.42
CA GLU A 109 10.27 -2.87 9.35
C GLU A 109 11.00 -4.04 8.69
N ARG A 110 10.68 -5.27 9.09
CA ARG A 110 11.23 -6.49 8.48
C ARG A 110 10.93 -6.54 6.98
N PHE A 111 9.72 -6.16 6.57
CA PHE A 111 9.34 -6.14 5.16
C PHE A 111 10.12 -5.10 4.34
N ARG A 112 10.30 -3.89 4.87
CA ARG A 112 11.12 -2.85 4.21
C ARG A 112 12.57 -3.32 4.03
N ASN A 113 13.15 -3.92 5.06
CA ASN A 113 14.51 -4.44 5.01
C ASN A 113 14.63 -5.61 4.01
N TYR A 114 13.63 -6.50 3.98
CA TYR A 114 13.56 -7.59 3.02
C TYR A 114 13.46 -7.10 1.57
N SER A 115 12.65 -6.09 1.31
CA SER A 115 12.45 -5.50 -0.02
C SER A 115 13.76 -4.98 -0.62
N VAL A 116 14.49 -4.19 0.17
CA VAL A 116 15.80 -3.66 -0.23
C VAL A 116 16.82 -4.78 -0.41
N LYS A 117 16.87 -5.74 0.51
CA LYS A 117 17.84 -6.84 0.46
C LYS A 117 17.65 -7.78 -0.73
N THR A 118 16.40 -8.05 -1.11
CA THR A 118 16.09 -9.10 -2.10
C THR A 118 16.06 -8.56 -3.52
N LEU A 119 15.45 -7.38 -3.72
CA LEU A 119 15.17 -6.83 -5.04
C LEU A 119 15.70 -5.41 -5.23
N ASN A 120 16.39 -4.86 -4.22
CA ASN A 120 16.82 -3.45 -4.21
C ASN A 120 15.67 -2.45 -4.42
N ILE A 121 14.45 -2.84 -4.02
CA ILE A 121 13.27 -1.98 -4.07
C ILE A 121 13.20 -1.19 -2.78
N TYR A 122 13.31 0.14 -2.88
CA TYR A 122 13.14 1.03 -1.74
C TYR A 122 11.65 1.21 -1.41
N LEU A 123 11.30 0.94 -0.15
CA LEU A 123 10.00 1.26 0.42
C LEU A 123 10.15 2.49 1.33
N PRO A 124 9.40 3.59 1.09
CA PRO A 124 9.54 4.83 1.87
C PRO A 124 9.27 4.62 3.35
N GLU A 125 9.68 5.58 4.17
CA GLU A 125 9.30 5.62 5.59
C GLU A 125 7.90 6.19 5.78
N PRO A 126 7.22 5.90 6.91
CA PRO A 126 5.90 6.49 7.20
C PRO A 126 5.89 8.02 7.27
N LYS A 127 7.06 8.63 7.49
CA LYS A 127 7.25 10.09 7.58
C LYS A 127 7.53 10.73 6.22
N ASP A 128 7.86 9.94 5.20
CA ASP A 128 8.12 10.43 3.85
C ASP A 128 6.80 10.59 3.09
N LEU A 129 6.04 11.61 3.50
CA LEU A 129 4.68 11.84 3.01
C LEU A 129 4.65 12.14 1.51
N VAL A 130 5.68 12.80 0.99
CA VAL A 130 5.77 13.15 -0.44
C VAL A 130 5.87 11.88 -1.27
N HIS A 131 6.77 10.97 -0.91
CA HIS A 131 6.93 9.73 -1.66
C HIS A 131 5.71 8.80 -1.51
N LEU A 132 5.06 8.81 -0.34
CA LEU A 132 3.82 8.05 -0.14
C LEU A 132 2.66 8.58 -1.01
N GLU A 133 2.51 9.90 -1.15
CA GLU A 133 1.53 10.50 -2.07
C GLU A 133 1.84 10.19 -3.54
N GLU A 134 3.12 10.11 -3.91
CA GLU A 134 3.54 9.66 -5.25
C GLU A 134 3.13 8.22 -5.51
N ILE A 135 3.41 7.31 -4.58
CA ILE A 135 3.01 5.90 -4.66
C ILE A 135 1.49 5.78 -4.75
N GLU A 136 0.73 6.49 -3.92
CA GLU A 136 -0.74 6.46 -3.94
C GLU A 136 -1.26 6.85 -5.34
N ASN A 137 -0.72 7.92 -5.93
CA ASN A 137 -1.09 8.35 -7.27
C ASN A 137 -0.73 7.32 -8.35
N GLN A 138 0.39 6.61 -8.22
CA GLN A 138 0.79 5.57 -9.17
C GLN A 138 -0.10 4.34 -9.06
N LEU A 139 -0.43 3.91 -7.83
CA LEU A 139 -1.34 2.80 -7.58
C LEU A 139 -2.75 3.10 -8.10
N GLU A 140 -3.26 4.31 -7.89
CA GLU A 140 -4.54 4.73 -8.48
C GLU A 140 -4.52 4.67 -10.01
N GLN A 141 -3.43 5.10 -10.65
CA GLN A 141 -3.32 5.02 -12.11
C GLN A 141 -3.32 3.59 -12.62
N TYR A 142 -2.60 2.68 -11.95
CA TYR A 142 -2.53 1.28 -12.33
C TYR A 142 -3.86 0.57 -12.13
N HIS A 143 -4.54 0.81 -10.99
CA HIS A 143 -5.87 0.28 -10.74
C HIS A 143 -6.85 0.70 -11.85
N ASN A 144 -6.84 1.98 -12.24
CA ASN A 144 -7.68 2.47 -13.34
C ASN A 144 -7.34 1.88 -14.72
N LYS A 145 -6.13 1.33 -14.94
CA LYS A 145 -5.74 0.68 -16.19
C LYS A 145 -6.14 -0.80 -16.27
N ILE A 146 -6.27 -1.49 -15.14
CA ILE A 146 -6.72 -2.90 -15.10
C ILE A 146 -8.23 -3.00 -15.42
N TYR A 147 -9.00 -1.93 -15.18
CA TYR A 147 -10.45 -1.86 -15.45
C TYR A 147 -10.82 -1.11 -16.75
N LEU A 148 -9.89 -0.95 -17.69
CA LEU A 148 -10.13 -0.42 -19.04
C LEU A 148 -9.87 -1.51 -20.09
#